data_AF-D1AGQ7-F1
#
_entry.id   AF-D1AGQ7-F1
#
_cell.length_a   1.000
_cell.length_b   1.000
_cell.length_c   1.000
_cell.angle_alpha   90.00
_cell.angle_beta   90.00
_cell.angle_gamma   90.00
#
_symmetry.space_group_name_H-M   'P 1'
#
loop_
_entity.id
_entity.type
_entity.pdbx_description
1 polymer ?
#
loop_
_entity_poly.entity_id
_entity_poly.type
_entity_poly.pdbx_seq_one_letter_code
_entity_poly.pdbx_strand_id
1 'polypeptide(L)'
;MKRLLLIIICTLGILSCGVPKEVTVPDKHLNYKDNIVLYNEKPYTGKVKLKKIAEKEQFEEGYISVKDGKLEGITDFKNDAAKTHFKFDVKSGKFNGEYILKHPLIGDFVMNFENGELKELKGKFPNDINQDLIFDKDGNVNGLIEQGGKQLDFQGGVAVKDTLKVKMFLDTETKQKLVTEVYEGDKLMAREENILLFTVKDFTEELLPVTGLQ
;
A
#
# COMPACT_ATOMS: atom_id res chain seq x y z
N MET A 1 -2.35 -46.13 -50.20
CA MET A 1 -2.40 -46.11 -48.72
C MET A 1 -1.56 -44.94 -48.23
N LYS A 2 -2.10 -44.17 -47.25
CA LYS A 2 -1.46 -43.09 -46.47
C LYS A 2 -1.09 -41.82 -47.26
N ARG A 3 -1.99 -40.84 -47.45
CA ARG A 3 -2.54 -39.87 -46.47
C ARG A 3 -1.46 -39.12 -45.68
N LEU A 4 -1.44 -37.81 -45.92
CA LEU A 4 -1.07 -36.70 -45.03
C LEU A 4 0.37 -36.64 -44.49
N LEU A 5 1.13 -35.64 -44.93
CA LEU A 5 1.47 -34.50 -44.05
C LEU A 5 1.97 -33.30 -44.89
N LEU A 6 1.05 -32.65 -45.60
CA LEU A 6 1.16 -31.23 -45.88
C LEU A 6 0.50 -30.54 -44.67
N ILE A 7 1.30 -30.17 -43.66
CA ILE A 7 0.89 -29.25 -42.60
C ILE A 7 1.80 -28.03 -42.80
N ILE A 8 1.42 -27.12 -43.71
CA ILE A 8 0.72 -25.89 -43.35
C ILE A 8 1.37 -25.27 -42.11
N ILE A 9 2.52 -24.62 -42.34
CA ILE A 9 3.05 -23.55 -41.48
C ILE A 9 2.17 -22.32 -41.74
N CYS A 10 0.91 -22.39 -41.31
CA CYS A 10 -0.05 -21.29 -41.26
C CYS A 10 -1.08 -21.69 -40.19
N THR A 11 -0.85 -21.26 -38.95
CA THR A 11 -1.84 -20.94 -37.88
C THR A 11 -1.25 -21.03 -36.46
N LEU A 12 -0.04 -20.52 -36.24
CA LEU A 12 0.32 -19.97 -34.91
C LEU A 12 0.81 -18.53 -34.99
N GLY A 13 0.48 -17.85 -36.11
CA GLY A 13 0.02 -16.47 -36.02
C GLY A 13 -1.36 -16.48 -35.39
N ILE A 14 -1.47 -16.90 -34.13
CA ILE A 14 -2.53 -16.34 -33.29
C ILE A 14 -2.19 -14.86 -33.34
N LEU A 15 -2.99 -14.14 -34.11
CA LEU A 15 -3.34 -12.77 -33.79
C LEU A 15 -3.74 -12.81 -32.32
N SER A 16 -2.77 -12.77 -31.40
CA SER A 16 -3.04 -12.13 -30.15
C SER A 16 -3.28 -10.72 -30.65
N CYS A 17 -4.55 -10.36 -30.82
CA CYS A 17 -5.01 -9.05 -30.41
C CYS A 17 -4.42 -8.89 -29.01
N GLY A 18 -3.18 -8.39 -28.99
CA GLY A 18 -2.31 -8.53 -27.84
C GLY A 18 -3.02 -7.81 -26.74
N VAL A 19 -3.30 -8.49 -25.63
CA VAL A 19 -3.80 -7.80 -24.45
C VAL A 19 -2.83 -6.64 -24.22
N PRO A 20 -3.30 -5.40 -24.28
CA PRO A 20 -2.43 -4.24 -24.23
C PRO A 20 -1.64 -4.28 -22.92
N LYS A 21 -0.35 -3.96 -22.98
CA LYS A 21 0.48 -3.88 -21.76
C LYS A 21 0.06 -2.72 -20.86
N GLU A 22 -0.56 -1.70 -21.44
CA GLU A 22 -1.05 -0.51 -20.76
C GLU A 22 -2.42 -0.12 -21.32
N VAL A 23 -3.39 0.11 -20.43
CA VAL A 23 -4.74 0.62 -20.76
C VAL A 23 -4.96 1.89 -19.96
N THR A 24 -5.69 2.85 -20.51
CA THR A 24 -6.04 4.09 -19.80
C THR A 24 -7.55 4.15 -19.58
N VAL A 25 -7.98 4.40 -18.35
CA VAL A 25 -9.40 4.55 -18.00
C VAL A 25 -9.92 5.93 -18.46
N PRO A 26 -11.18 6.02 -18.96
CA PRO A 26 -12.11 4.91 -19.22
C PRO A 26 -11.78 4.13 -20.50
N ASP A 27 -11.91 2.80 -20.46
CA ASP A 27 -11.81 1.91 -21.64
C ASP A 27 -12.95 0.89 -21.60
N LYS A 28 -13.74 0.81 -22.68
CA LYS A 28 -14.92 -0.06 -22.78
C LYS A 28 -14.64 -1.56 -22.68
N HIS A 29 -13.39 -1.98 -22.86
CA HIS A 29 -12.99 -3.38 -22.78
C HIS A 29 -12.48 -3.73 -21.38
N LEU A 30 -12.16 -2.72 -20.56
CA LEU A 30 -11.69 -2.88 -19.20
C LEU A 30 -12.90 -2.89 -18.27
N ASN A 31 -12.98 -3.87 -17.37
CA ASN A 31 -14.07 -4.04 -16.42
C ASN A 31 -13.50 -4.51 -15.08
N TYR A 32 -14.17 -4.23 -13.97
CA TYR A 32 -13.84 -4.74 -12.64
C TYR A 32 -15.02 -5.51 -12.05
N LYS A 33 -14.83 -6.81 -11.83
CA LYS A 33 -15.87 -7.69 -11.31
C LYS A 33 -15.29 -8.71 -10.34
N ASP A 34 -15.98 -8.93 -9.23
CA ASP A 34 -15.61 -9.93 -8.21
C ASP A 34 -14.14 -9.81 -7.75
N ASN A 35 -13.67 -8.57 -7.58
CA ASN A 35 -12.28 -8.22 -7.25
C ASN A 35 -11.23 -8.60 -8.30
N ILE A 36 -11.64 -8.75 -9.56
CA ILE A 36 -10.78 -9.08 -10.70
C ILE A 36 -10.90 -8.00 -11.78
N VAL A 37 -9.77 -7.46 -12.20
CA VAL A 37 -9.65 -6.59 -13.37
C VAL A 37 -9.64 -7.45 -14.63
N LEU A 38 -10.56 -7.17 -15.54
CA LEU A 38 -10.78 -7.90 -16.78
C LEU A 38 -10.50 -6.99 -17.97
N TYR A 39 -9.93 -7.54 -19.05
CA TYR A 39 -9.85 -6.91 -20.36
C TYR A 39 -10.45 -7.85 -21.41
N ASN A 40 -11.54 -7.45 -22.06
CA ASN A 40 -12.35 -8.33 -22.94
C ASN A 40 -12.74 -9.65 -22.24
N GLU A 41 -13.32 -9.55 -21.04
CA GLU A 41 -13.80 -10.68 -20.23
C GLU A 41 -12.70 -11.68 -19.79
N LYS A 42 -11.43 -11.31 -19.88
CA LYS A 42 -10.29 -12.13 -19.43
C LYS A 42 -9.49 -11.42 -18.36
N PRO A 43 -8.94 -12.13 -17.35
CA PRO A 43 -8.06 -11.53 -16.36
C PRO A 43 -6.94 -10.72 -17.00
N TYR A 44 -6.87 -9.44 -16.63
CA TYR A 44 -5.92 -8.51 -17.21
C TYR A 44 -4.53 -8.67 -16.59
N THR A 45 -3.48 -8.53 -17.42
CA THR A 45 -2.10 -8.42 -16.94
C THR A 45 -1.44 -7.25 -17.65
N GLY A 46 -1.01 -6.26 -16.90
CA GLY A 46 -0.48 -5.01 -17.43
C GLY A 46 -0.70 -3.86 -16.46
N LYS A 47 -0.50 -2.64 -16.95
CA LYS A 47 -0.75 -1.41 -16.20
C LYS A 47 -2.10 -0.83 -16.56
N VAL A 48 -2.85 -0.36 -15.57
CA VAL A 48 -4.04 0.46 -15.77
C VAL A 48 -3.70 1.88 -15.36
N LYS A 49 -3.67 2.79 -16.33
CA LYS A 49 -3.47 4.22 -16.11
C LYS A 49 -4.80 4.86 -15.77
N LEU A 50 -4.79 5.67 -14.73
CA LEU A 50 -5.95 6.34 -14.19
C LEU A 50 -5.80 7.83 -14.46
N LYS A 51 -6.74 8.40 -15.21
CA LYS A 51 -6.81 9.83 -15.45
C LYS A 51 -7.79 10.44 -14.47
N LYS A 52 -7.32 11.33 -13.60
CA LYS A 52 -8.13 12.19 -12.73
C LYS A 52 -9.23 11.42 -11.97
N ILE A 53 -8.91 10.88 -10.79
CA ILE A 53 -9.91 10.21 -9.94
C ILE A 53 -10.96 11.24 -9.52
N ALA A 54 -12.17 11.10 -10.09
CA ALA A 54 -13.07 12.22 -10.42
C ALA A 54 -13.82 12.85 -9.24
N GLU A 55 -13.76 12.31 -8.02
CA GLU A 55 -14.62 12.82 -6.94
C GLU A 55 -13.91 13.66 -5.87
N LYS A 56 -12.56 13.73 -5.83
CA LYS A 56 -11.85 14.53 -4.79
C LYS A 56 -10.59 15.28 -5.23
N GLU A 57 -10.27 15.42 -6.52
CA GLU A 57 -9.03 16.10 -7.00
C GLU A 57 -7.71 15.64 -6.33
N GLN A 58 -7.70 14.51 -5.61
CA GLN A 58 -6.57 14.11 -4.77
C GLN A 58 -5.40 13.57 -5.58
N PHE A 59 -5.64 13.03 -6.78
CA PHE A 59 -4.63 12.43 -7.65
C PHE A 59 -4.88 12.80 -9.13
N GLU A 60 -3.88 13.37 -9.79
CA GLU A 60 -3.98 13.83 -11.19
C GLU A 60 -3.60 12.71 -12.16
N GLU A 61 -2.49 12.04 -11.87
CA GLU A 61 -1.93 10.96 -12.66
C GLU A 61 -1.59 9.78 -11.75
N GLY A 62 -1.87 8.58 -12.24
CA GLY A 62 -1.42 7.38 -11.56
C GLY A 62 -1.68 6.12 -12.35
N TYR A 63 -1.17 5.03 -11.82
CA TYR A 63 -1.42 3.70 -12.36
C TYR A 63 -1.42 2.65 -11.26
N ILE A 64 -2.11 1.56 -11.56
CA ILE A 64 -2.01 0.30 -10.82
C ILE A 64 -1.38 -0.75 -11.73
N SER A 65 -0.59 -1.64 -11.15
CA SER A 65 -0.10 -2.84 -11.85
C SER A 65 -0.98 -4.03 -11.50
N VAL A 66 -1.34 -4.79 -12.53
CA VAL A 66 -2.24 -5.94 -12.43
C VAL A 66 -1.57 -7.16 -13.03
N LYS A 67 -1.71 -8.30 -12.37
CA LYS A 67 -1.34 -9.62 -12.87
C LYS A 67 -2.47 -10.60 -12.62
N ASP A 68 -2.88 -11.33 -13.65
CA ASP A 68 -3.99 -12.29 -13.60
C ASP A 68 -5.25 -11.68 -12.96
N GLY A 69 -5.50 -10.40 -13.30
CA GLY A 69 -6.62 -9.59 -12.84
C GLY A 69 -6.53 -9.09 -11.39
N LYS A 70 -5.46 -9.38 -10.66
CA LYS A 70 -5.25 -8.92 -9.28
C LYS A 70 -4.15 -7.87 -9.19
N LEU A 71 -4.21 -7.05 -8.15
CA LEU A 71 -3.17 -6.08 -7.85
C LEU A 71 -1.84 -6.80 -7.58
N GLU A 72 -0.84 -6.55 -8.42
CA GLU A 72 0.49 -7.17 -8.33
C GLU A 72 1.47 -6.28 -9.10
N GLY A 73 2.53 -5.86 -8.42
CA GLY A 73 3.46 -4.85 -8.88
C GLY A 73 3.17 -3.46 -8.31
N ILE A 74 3.88 -2.46 -8.85
CA ILE A 74 3.86 -1.09 -8.35
C ILE A 74 2.53 -0.43 -8.66
N THR A 75 2.00 0.27 -7.66
CA THR A 75 0.95 1.27 -7.76
C THR A 75 1.54 2.62 -7.38
N ASP A 76 1.23 3.66 -8.16
CA ASP A 76 1.81 5.00 -7.99
C ASP A 76 0.79 6.04 -8.43
N PHE A 77 0.47 6.97 -7.53
CA PHE A 77 -0.45 8.08 -7.72
C PHE A 77 0.18 9.37 -7.23
N LYS A 78 0.04 10.43 -8.02
CA LYS A 78 0.65 11.72 -7.72
C LYS A 78 -0.26 12.87 -8.08
N ASN A 79 -0.21 13.93 -7.28
CA ASN A 79 -0.69 15.25 -7.63
C ASN A 79 0.33 16.27 -7.12
N ASP A 80 1.08 16.88 -8.05
CA ASP A 80 2.10 17.87 -7.70
C ASP A 80 1.50 19.16 -7.16
N ALA A 81 0.35 19.59 -7.70
CA ALA A 81 -0.35 20.79 -7.26
C ALA A 81 -0.88 20.65 -5.82
N ALA A 82 -1.45 19.49 -5.49
CA ALA A 82 -1.93 19.16 -4.15
C ALA A 82 -0.82 18.65 -3.21
N LYS A 83 0.41 18.47 -3.72
CA LYS A 83 1.56 17.89 -2.99
C LYS A 83 1.23 16.52 -2.38
N THR A 84 0.49 15.69 -3.11
CA THR A 84 0.17 14.32 -2.70
C THR A 84 0.97 13.31 -3.52
N HIS A 85 1.38 12.23 -2.86
CA HIS A 85 2.01 11.09 -3.52
C HIS A 85 1.69 9.83 -2.74
N PHE A 86 1.15 8.84 -3.43
CA PHE A 86 0.79 7.56 -2.86
C PHE A 86 1.38 6.46 -3.72
N LYS A 87 2.30 5.68 -3.16
CA LYS A 87 3.01 4.63 -3.90
C LYS A 87 3.23 3.41 -3.03
N PHE A 88 3.04 2.23 -3.58
CA PHE A 88 3.34 0.97 -2.93
C PHE A 88 3.57 -0.13 -3.97
N ASP A 89 4.18 -1.24 -3.57
CA ASP A 89 4.36 -2.43 -4.40
C ASP A 89 3.70 -3.64 -3.74
N VAL A 90 3.12 -4.51 -4.57
CA VAL A 90 2.47 -5.75 -4.14
C VAL A 90 3.16 -6.92 -4.78
N LYS A 91 3.65 -7.84 -3.94
CA LYS A 91 4.26 -9.09 -4.37
C LYS A 91 3.55 -10.27 -3.72
N SER A 92 3.03 -11.18 -4.54
CA SER A 92 2.25 -12.34 -4.09
C SER A 92 1.07 -11.93 -3.20
N GLY A 93 0.37 -10.87 -3.58
CA GLY A 93 -0.79 -10.34 -2.84
C GLY A 93 -0.48 -9.65 -1.51
N LYS A 94 0.79 -9.32 -1.22
CA LYS A 94 1.20 -8.62 0.00
C LYS A 94 2.04 -7.39 -0.32
N PHE A 95 2.00 -6.36 0.53
CA PHE A 95 2.94 -5.25 0.39
C PHE A 95 4.38 -5.72 0.50
N ASN A 96 5.24 -5.12 -0.32
CA ASN A 96 6.65 -5.44 -0.36
C ASN A 96 7.46 -4.21 -0.75
N GLY A 97 8.55 -3.94 -0.04
CA GLY A 97 9.36 -2.74 -0.23
C GLY A 97 8.68 -1.48 0.30
N GLU A 98 9.00 -0.34 -0.32
CA GLU A 98 8.57 0.97 0.14
C GLU A 98 7.08 1.22 -0.16
N TYR A 99 6.38 1.68 0.87
CA TYR A 99 5.08 2.33 0.81
C TYR A 99 5.29 3.79 1.17
N ILE A 100 4.84 4.70 0.31
CA ILE A 100 5.00 6.14 0.45
C ILE A 100 3.62 6.76 0.51
N LEU A 101 3.37 7.55 1.56
CA LEU A 101 2.25 8.47 1.61
C LEU A 101 2.77 9.87 1.91
N LYS A 102 2.51 10.81 1.00
CA LYS A 102 2.70 12.24 1.20
C LYS A 102 1.36 12.91 1.09
N HIS A 103 0.95 13.65 2.10
CA HIS A 103 -0.30 14.38 2.10
C HIS A 103 -0.25 15.57 3.07
N PRO A 104 -0.58 16.81 2.64
CA PRO A 104 -0.42 18.00 3.47
C PRO A 104 -1.13 17.97 4.83
N LEU A 105 -2.27 17.27 4.93
CA LEU A 105 -3.04 17.17 6.17
C LEU A 105 -2.69 15.97 7.06
N ILE A 106 -2.02 14.95 6.51
CA ILE A 106 -1.73 13.70 7.24
C ILE A 106 -0.26 13.67 7.62
N GLY A 107 0.62 14.17 6.74
CA GLY A 107 2.07 14.10 6.87
C GLY A 107 2.70 13.37 5.69
N ASP A 108 4.02 13.26 5.79
CA ASP A 108 4.86 12.53 4.85
C ASP A 108 5.47 11.35 5.58
N PHE A 109 5.12 10.13 5.18
CA PHE A 109 5.73 8.93 5.74
C PHE A 109 6.06 7.87 4.69
N VAL A 110 7.11 7.13 5.02
CA VAL A 110 7.61 5.98 4.29
C VAL A 110 7.59 4.80 5.24
N MET A 111 6.90 3.74 4.83
CA MET A 111 6.90 2.46 5.50
C MET A 111 7.65 1.45 4.63
N ASN A 112 8.41 0.56 5.24
CA ASN A 112 9.09 -0.52 4.52
C ASN A 112 8.49 -1.86 4.90
N PHE A 113 8.11 -2.64 3.89
CA PHE A 113 7.50 -3.96 4.05
C PHE A 113 8.40 -5.07 3.55
N GLU A 114 8.35 -6.20 4.26
CA GLU A 114 8.94 -7.44 3.79
C GLU A 114 7.89 -8.55 3.90
N ASN A 115 7.47 -9.10 2.75
CA ASN A 115 6.46 -10.17 2.69
C ASN A 115 5.17 -9.85 3.49
N GLY A 116 4.70 -8.60 3.40
CA GLY A 116 3.52 -8.08 4.09
C GLY A 116 3.74 -7.66 5.55
N GLU A 117 4.93 -7.86 6.11
CA GLU A 117 5.26 -7.41 7.47
C GLU A 117 5.88 -6.02 7.44
N LEU A 118 5.36 -5.11 8.26
CA LEU A 118 5.95 -3.79 8.47
C LEU A 118 7.28 -3.93 9.23
N LYS A 119 8.36 -3.40 8.64
CA LYS A 119 9.71 -3.43 9.22
C LYS A 119 10.16 -2.08 9.73
N GLU A 120 9.80 -1.01 9.02
CA GLU A 120 10.21 0.35 9.35
C GLU A 120 9.09 1.34 9.06
N LEU A 121 9.02 2.41 9.85
CA LEU A 121 8.19 3.57 9.61
C LEU A 121 9.01 4.83 9.86
N LYS A 122 9.15 5.67 8.84
CA LYS A 122 9.76 7.00 8.93
C LYS A 122 8.73 8.03 8.55
N GLY A 123 8.42 8.95 9.44
CA GLY A 123 7.30 9.87 9.25
C GLY A 123 7.57 11.27 9.76
N LYS A 124 7.01 12.25 9.07
CA LYS A 124 6.87 13.64 9.51
C LYS A 124 5.40 13.99 9.46
N PHE A 125 4.81 14.21 10.62
CA PHE A 125 3.38 14.50 10.75
C PHE A 125 3.18 15.97 11.13
N PRO A 126 1.97 16.52 10.94
CA PRO A 126 1.62 17.84 11.47
C PRO A 126 1.95 17.97 12.96
N ASN A 127 2.18 19.21 13.42
CA ASN A 127 2.59 19.54 14.79
C ASN A 127 3.99 19.05 15.17
N ASP A 128 4.92 19.07 14.22
CA ASP A 128 6.34 18.77 14.39
C ASP A 128 6.63 17.39 14.99
N ILE A 129 5.78 16.41 14.69
CA ILE A 129 6.00 15.02 15.11
C ILE A 129 6.87 14.33 14.05
N ASN A 130 8.07 13.93 14.43
CA ASN A 130 8.97 13.11 13.62
C ASN A 130 9.06 11.70 14.22
N GLN A 131 9.04 10.68 13.36
CA GLN A 131 9.15 9.28 13.74
C GLN A 131 10.21 8.60 12.89
N ASP A 132 11.08 7.81 13.52
CA ASP A 132 12.01 6.89 12.86
C ASP A 132 11.99 5.58 13.66
N LEU A 133 11.12 4.66 13.23
CA LEU A 133 10.73 3.46 13.98
C LEU A 133 11.10 2.21 13.21
N ILE A 134 11.59 1.20 13.95
CA ILE A 134 11.89 -0.14 13.47
C ILE A 134 11.09 -1.13 14.31
N PHE A 135 10.49 -2.12 13.66
CA PHE A 135 9.67 -3.14 14.31
C PHE A 135 10.44 -4.46 14.39
N ASP A 136 10.57 -5.01 15.59
CA ASP A 136 11.15 -6.32 15.78
C ASP A 136 10.19 -7.45 15.39
N LYS A 137 10.66 -8.70 15.48
CA LYS A 137 9.87 -9.90 15.14
C LYS A 137 8.57 -10.03 15.93
N ASP A 138 8.56 -9.52 17.17
CA ASP A 138 7.44 -9.59 18.09
C ASP A 138 6.53 -8.35 17.94
N GLY A 139 6.90 -7.41 17.06
CA GLY A 139 6.16 -6.18 16.78
C GLY A 139 6.53 -5.03 17.72
N ASN A 140 7.54 -5.17 18.58
CA ASN A 140 7.93 -4.08 19.47
C ASN A 140 8.67 -2.99 18.68
N VAL A 141 8.39 -1.74 19.06
CA VAL A 141 9.03 -0.57 18.45
C VAL A 141 10.42 -0.34 19.03
N ASN A 142 11.36 -0.04 18.14
CA ASN A 142 12.67 0.50 18.45
C ASN A 142 12.85 1.80 17.67
N GLY A 143 13.57 2.77 18.23
CA GLY A 143 13.89 4.03 17.54
C GLY A 143 13.24 5.25 18.18
N LEU A 144 12.98 6.27 17.38
CA LEU A 144 12.80 7.63 17.86
C LEU A 144 11.42 8.21 17.54
N ILE A 145 10.84 8.90 18.52
CA ILE A 145 9.79 9.88 18.29
C ILE A 145 10.23 11.22 18.84
N GLU A 146 10.15 12.26 18.02
CA GLU A 146 10.41 13.65 18.41
C GLU A 146 9.16 14.50 18.19
N GLN A 147 8.82 15.35 19.15
CA GLN A 147 7.76 16.35 19.02
C GLN A 147 8.16 17.64 19.71
N GLY A 148 8.22 18.76 18.97
CA GLY A 148 8.50 20.08 19.54
C GLY A 148 9.78 20.14 20.38
N GLY A 149 10.85 19.47 19.93
CA GLY A 149 12.14 19.39 20.63
C GLY A 149 12.18 18.40 21.81
N LYS A 150 11.08 17.69 22.10
CA LYS A 150 11.05 16.59 23.07
C LYS A 150 11.20 15.26 22.37
N GLN A 151 12.06 14.40 22.92
CA GLN A 151 12.34 13.08 22.38
C GLN A 151 11.81 11.96 23.29
N LEU A 152 11.41 10.86 22.67
CA LEU A 152 11.21 9.54 23.26
C LEU A 152 12.04 8.52 22.45
N ASP A 153 12.91 7.79 23.13
CA ASP A 153 13.76 6.75 22.55
C ASP A 153 13.26 5.38 23.03
N PHE A 154 12.86 4.55 22.09
CA PHE A 154 12.28 3.23 22.32
C PHE A 154 13.33 2.14 22.12
N GLN A 155 13.41 1.25 23.09
CA GLN A 155 14.20 0.02 23.03
C GLN A 155 13.34 -1.16 23.49
N GLY A 156 13.19 -2.17 22.63
CA GLY A 156 12.34 -3.33 22.91
C GLY A 156 10.89 -2.96 23.20
N GLY A 157 10.37 -1.92 22.54
CA GLY A 157 9.00 -1.45 22.70
C GLY A 157 8.79 -0.55 23.91
N VAL A 158 9.84 -0.13 24.62
CA VAL A 158 9.71 0.68 25.85
C VAL A 158 10.54 1.95 25.73
N ALA A 159 9.92 3.08 26.09
CA ALA A 159 10.59 4.34 26.38
C ALA A 159 10.26 4.78 27.82
N VAL A 160 11.23 5.35 28.53
CA VAL A 160 11.02 5.88 29.89
C VAL A 160 11.36 7.36 29.90
N LYS A 161 10.46 8.16 30.47
CA LYS A 161 10.65 9.61 30.65
C LYS A 161 10.10 10.03 32.00
N ASP A 162 10.98 10.52 32.86
CA ASP A 162 10.68 10.85 34.24
C ASP A 162 10.04 9.66 34.98
N THR A 163 8.81 9.79 35.49
CA THR A 163 8.06 8.70 36.15
C THR A 163 7.23 7.86 35.19
N LEU A 164 7.17 8.24 33.91
CA LEU A 164 6.31 7.62 32.92
C LEU A 164 7.08 6.57 32.10
N LYS A 165 6.41 5.43 31.90
CA LYS A 165 6.85 4.35 31.02
C LYS A 165 5.87 4.28 29.85
N VAL A 166 6.36 4.47 28.65
CA VAL A 166 5.59 4.34 27.41
C VAL A 166 5.95 3.02 26.76
N LYS A 167 4.94 2.20 26.45
CA LYS A 167 5.09 1.02 25.60
C LYS A 167 4.52 1.29 24.23
N MET A 168 5.20 0.78 23.19
CA MET A 168 4.73 0.89 21.82
C MET A 168 5.03 -0.39 21.04
N PHE A 169 4.01 -0.96 20.42
CA PHE A 169 4.09 -2.24 19.71
C PHE A 169 2.98 -2.36 18.66
N LEU A 170 3.20 -3.21 17.65
CA LEU A 170 2.14 -3.63 16.74
C LEU A 170 1.24 -4.65 17.43
N ASP A 171 -0.07 -4.56 17.19
CA ASP A 171 -1.02 -5.53 17.71
C ASP A 171 -0.65 -6.97 17.27
N THR A 172 -0.84 -7.94 18.16
CA THR A 172 -0.39 -9.31 17.93
C THR A 172 -1.24 -10.08 16.93
N GLU A 173 -2.47 -9.62 16.68
CA GLU A 173 -3.44 -10.34 15.85
C GLU A 173 -3.24 -10.03 14.36
N THR A 174 -3.18 -8.75 14.02
CA THR A 174 -3.15 -8.28 12.64
C THR A 174 -1.81 -7.65 12.26
N LYS A 175 -1.04 -7.17 13.25
CA LYS A 175 0.15 -6.31 13.07
C LYS A 175 -0.14 -5.08 12.19
N GLN A 176 -1.38 -4.59 12.22
CA GLN A 176 -1.85 -3.44 11.44
C GLN A 176 -2.16 -2.22 12.29
N LYS A 177 -2.20 -2.38 13.61
CA LYS A 177 -2.44 -1.31 14.59
C LYS A 177 -1.19 -1.06 15.40
N LEU A 178 -0.80 0.21 15.50
CA LEU A 178 0.17 0.66 16.48
C LEU A 178 -0.54 0.89 17.80
N VAL A 179 -0.17 0.10 18.80
CA VAL A 179 -0.67 0.23 20.17
C VAL A 179 0.35 1.04 20.95
N THR A 180 -0.12 2.10 21.61
CA THR A 180 0.67 2.90 22.54
C THR A 180 0.02 2.83 23.91
N GLU A 181 0.80 2.50 24.94
CA GLU A 181 0.35 2.45 26.32
C GLU A 181 1.24 3.33 27.19
N VAL A 182 0.65 4.12 28.07
CA VAL A 182 1.37 4.99 29.01
C VAL A 182 1.09 4.51 30.42
N TYR A 183 2.15 4.32 31.19
CA TYR A 183 2.11 3.85 32.57
C TYR A 183 2.79 4.83 33.52
N GLU A 184 2.27 4.91 34.74
CA GLU A 184 2.95 5.49 35.90
C GLU A 184 3.14 4.40 36.95
N GLY A 185 4.38 3.99 37.19
CA GLY A 185 4.68 2.73 37.88
C GLY A 185 4.08 1.52 37.13
N ASP A 186 3.18 0.80 37.79
CA ASP A 186 2.46 -0.36 37.23
C ASP A 186 1.03 -0.02 36.78
N LYS A 187 0.56 1.21 37.01
CA LYS A 187 -0.78 1.63 36.63
C LYS A 187 -0.82 2.10 35.17
N LEU A 188 -1.71 1.51 34.37
CA LEU A 188 -2.03 1.98 33.03
C LEU A 188 -2.80 3.30 33.13
N MET A 189 -2.26 4.35 32.51
CA MET A 189 -2.80 5.70 32.52
C MET A 189 -3.54 6.02 31.22
N ALA A 190 -3.02 5.56 30.09
CA ALA A 190 -3.65 5.73 28.78
C ALA A 190 -3.29 4.58 27.85
N ARG A 191 -4.19 4.27 26.92
CA ARG A 191 -3.98 3.34 25.82
C ARG A 191 -4.61 3.91 24.55
N GLU A 192 -3.86 3.89 23.47
CA GLU A 192 -4.28 4.36 22.16
C GLU A 192 -3.95 3.29 21.11
N GLU A 193 -4.87 3.10 20.16
CA GLU A 193 -4.70 2.17 19.05
C GLU A 193 -4.90 2.93 17.75
N ASN A 194 -3.84 3.02 16.94
CA ASN A 194 -3.85 3.71 15.66
C ASN A 194 -3.73 2.70 14.54
N ILE A 195 -4.71 2.67 13.64
CA ILE A 195 -4.63 1.86 12.42
C ILE A 195 -3.55 2.48 11.54
N LEU A 196 -2.45 1.76 11.36
CA LEU A 196 -1.33 2.22 10.52
C LEU A 196 -1.55 1.89 9.05
N LEU A 197 -2.22 0.76 8.77
CA LEU A 197 -2.19 0.11 7.47
C LEU A 197 -3.59 -0.15 6.94
N PHE A 198 -3.85 0.32 5.72
CA PHE A 198 -4.81 -0.33 4.84
C PHE A 198 -4.18 -1.60 4.32
N THR A 199 -4.88 -2.73 4.35
CA THR A 199 -4.43 -3.96 3.71
C THR A 199 -4.50 -3.85 2.18
N VAL A 200 -3.82 -4.73 1.45
CA VAL A 200 -3.99 -4.87 -0.01
C VAL A 200 -5.46 -5.11 -0.37
N LYS A 201 -6.17 -5.84 0.50
CA LYS A 201 -7.60 -6.09 0.37
C LYS A 201 -8.40 -4.80 0.52
N ASP A 202 -8.13 -3.99 1.53
CA ASP A 202 -8.84 -2.71 1.74
C ASP A 202 -8.63 -1.77 0.55
N PHE A 203 -7.41 -1.70 -0.01
CA PHE A 203 -7.18 -0.95 -1.26
C PHE A 203 -8.00 -1.51 -2.43
N THR A 204 -8.04 -2.83 -2.58
CA THR A 204 -8.76 -3.50 -3.67
C THR A 204 -10.27 -3.32 -3.57
N GLU A 205 -10.83 -3.38 -2.36
CA GLU A 205 -12.27 -3.32 -2.13
C GLU A 205 -12.81 -1.88 -2.02
N GLU A 206 -12.02 -0.95 -1.49
CA GLU A 206 -12.49 0.43 -1.25
C GLU A 206 -12.00 1.43 -2.31
N LEU A 207 -10.76 1.29 -2.77
CA LEU A 207 -10.13 2.31 -3.60
C LEU A 207 -10.18 1.99 -5.09
N LEU A 208 -10.04 0.74 -5.52
CA LEU A 208 -10.15 0.39 -6.95
C LEU A 208 -11.52 0.75 -7.57
N PRO A 209 -12.67 0.51 -6.93
CA PRO A 209 -13.98 0.83 -7.52
C PRO A 209 -14.17 2.32 -7.84
N VAL A 210 -13.54 3.21 -7.08
CA VAL A 210 -13.66 4.66 -7.27
C VAL A 210 -12.68 5.22 -8.32
N THR A 211 -11.81 4.38 -8.89
CA THR A 211 -10.87 4.78 -9.95
C THR A 211 -11.50 4.91 -11.35
N GLY A 212 -12.80 4.66 -11.48
CA GLY A 212 -13.50 4.67 -12.77
C GLY A 212 -13.39 3.36 -13.56
N LEU A 213 -12.84 2.31 -12.93
CA LEU A 213 -13.00 0.93 -13.33
C LEU A 213 -14.47 0.52 -13.07
N GLN A 214 -15.34 0.70 -14.06
CA GLN A 214 -16.74 0.22 -14.05
C GLN A 214 -16.92 -0.88 -15.08
#